data_AF-A0ABD2QI38-F1
#
_entry.id   AF-A0ABD2QI38-F1
#
_cell.length_a   1.000
_cell.length_b   1.000
_cell.length_c   1.000
_cell.angle_alpha   90.00
_cell.angle_beta   90.00
_cell.angle_gamma   90.00
#
_symmetry.space_group_name_H-M   'P 1'
#
loop_
_entity.id
_entity.type
_entity.pdbx_description
1 polymer ?
#
loop_
_entity_poly.entity_id
_entity_poly.type
_entity_poly.pdbx_seq_one_letter_code
_entity_poly.pdbx_strand_id
1 'polypeptide(L)'
;MAADFTTSFMEDGITILIPKPKEKINIFGILNPFDWSLWLAICASLMISSTIIWFCSYVSPLSAWNRNLPEAIADEVSWIENVWSCVGSITLQGVDFYPSALSSRTVIGFFWIFSVIVQNTYQADMTAILTKVNFEPTISRLSDFVTTQYLKPNIYWNTNTLDLFRNATPGTVYADVWKILENQPKIYTDEEAIHLVSGTREYGVIGDTSTLRYFAIANCSIFQMTNDFFNIASFAFAIPKRAVYRKAVNF
;
A
#
# COMPACT_ATOMS: atom_id res chain seq x y z
N MET A 1 -17.65 -33.39 33.71
CA MET A 1 -17.07 -34.74 33.64
C MET A 1 -15.66 -34.60 33.08
N ALA A 2 -14.65 -35.19 33.72
CA ALA A 2 -13.31 -35.20 33.15
C ALA A 2 -13.18 -36.43 32.23
N ALA A 3 -12.70 -36.23 31.00
CA ALA A 3 -12.46 -37.26 29.98
C ALA A 3 -10.97 -37.59 29.86
N ASP A 4 -10.64 -38.74 29.28
CA ASP A 4 -9.27 -39.05 28.82
C ASP A 4 -9.17 -38.73 27.32
N PHE A 5 -7.95 -38.54 26.80
CA PHE A 5 -7.70 -38.26 25.37
C PHE A 5 -6.74 -39.28 24.77
N THR A 6 -6.83 -39.45 23.44
CA THR A 6 -5.88 -40.23 22.64
C THR A 6 -4.56 -39.46 22.42
N THR A 7 -3.61 -40.07 21.70
CA THR A 7 -2.51 -39.31 21.08
C THR A 7 -3.07 -38.23 20.14
N SER A 8 -2.36 -37.10 20.04
CA SER A 8 -2.71 -36.02 19.12
C SER A 8 -2.55 -36.50 17.69
N PHE A 9 -3.53 -36.20 16.83
CA PHE A 9 -3.46 -36.53 15.40
C PHE A 9 -3.27 -35.30 14.51
N MET A 10 -3.50 -34.09 15.05
CA MET A 10 -3.37 -32.83 14.32
C MET A 10 -3.06 -31.71 15.29
N GLU A 11 -2.08 -30.88 14.95
CA GLU A 11 -1.83 -29.63 15.64
C GLU A 11 -2.55 -28.50 14.91
N ASP A 12 -3.22 -27.65 15.67
CA ASP A 12 -3.88 -26.45 15.16
C ASP A 12 -3.62 -25.29 16.13
N GLY A 13 -3.88 -24.06 15.70
CA GLY A 13 -3.75 -22.89 16.54
C GLY A 13 -4.77 -21.84 16.18
N ILE A 14 -4.73 -20.74 16.91
CA ILE A 14 -5.67 -19.64 16.72
C ILE A 14 -5.05 -18.61 15.77
N THR A 15 -5.84 -18.18 14.81
CA THR A 15 -5.51 -17.08 13.89
C THR A 15 -6.70 -16.13 13.76
N ILE A 16 -6.54 -15.12 12.92
CA ILE A 16 -7.48 -14.02 12.77
C ILE A 16 -7.88 -13.94 11.29
N LEU A 17 -9.18 -14.01 11.03
CA LEU A 17 -9.78 -13.78 9.72
C LEU A 17 -10.34 -12.37 9.67
N ILE A 18 -9.97 -11.64 8.64
CA ILE A 18 -10.31 -10.22 8.48
C ILE A 18 -10.80 -9.98 7.06
N PRO A 19 -11.57 -8.90 6.81
CA PRO A 19 -11.94 -8.54 5.46
C PRO A 19 -10.69 -8.15 4.68
N LYS A 20 -10.62 -8.56 3.41
CA LYS A 20 -9.53 -8.20 2.52
C LYS A 20 -9.46 -6.66 2.40
N PRO A 21 -8.29 -6.05 2.61
CA PRO A 21 -8.15 -4.60 2.56
C PRO A 21 -8.51 -4.08 1.17
N LYS A 22 -9.13 -2.91 1.15
CA LYS A 22 -9.39 -2.22 -0.12
C LYS A 22 -8.09 -1.61 -0.63
N GLU A 23 -7.97 -1.59 -1.95
CA GLU A 23 -6.90 -0.84 -2.61
C GLU A 23 -7.14 0.65 -2.36
N LYS A 24 -6.11 1.34 -1.87
CA LYS A 24 -6.19 2.77 -1.65
C LYS A 24 -6.05 3.49 -2.99
N ILE A 25 -7.15 4.03 -3.50
CA ILE A 25 -7.15 4.84 -4.72
C ILE A 25 -6.51 6.18 -4.40
N ASN A 26 -5.40 6.51 -5.05
CA ASN A 26 -4.77 7.82 -4.94
C ASN A 26 -4.99 8.63 -6.22
N ILE A 27 -5.95 9.57 -6.16
CA ILE A 27 -6.34 10.42 -7.30
C ILE A 27 -5.19 11.33 -7.74
N PHE A 28 -4.34 11.75 -6.80
CA PHE A 28 -3.12 12.52 -7.08
C PHE A 28 -1.87 11.63 -7.24
N GLY A 29 -2.06 10.33 -7.49
CA GLY A 29 -0.97 9.37 -7.66
C GLY A 29 0.04 9.75 -8.74
N ILE A 30 -0.38 10.54 -9.72
CA ILE A 30 0.44 11.06 -10.83
C ILE A 30 1.55 12.01 -10.34
N LEU A 31 1.37 12.69 -9.21
CA LEU A 31 2.37 13.64 -8.66
C LEU A 31 3.35 12.98 -7.68
N ASN A 32 3.00 11.80 -7.16
CA ASN A 32 3.84 11.06 -6.21
C ASN A 32 5.21 10.56 -6.71
N PRO A 33 5.47 10.37 -8.02
CA PRO A 33 6.79 9.89 -8.45
C PRO A 33 7.93 10.81 -8.02
N PHE A 34 7.68 12.11 -7.91
CA PHE A 34 8.67 13.09 -7.49
C PHE A 34 8.25 13.81 -6.22
N ASP A 35 9.23 13.98 -5.31
CA ASP A 35 9.06 14.79 -4.12
C ASP A 35 8.86 16.27 -4.47
N TRP A 36 8.18 16.99 -3.57
CA TRP A 36 7.93 18.42 -3.73
C TRP A 36 9.20 19.24 -3.96
N SER A 37 10.30 18.89 -3.30
CA SER A 37 11.61 19.53 -3.49
C SER A 37 12.13 19.37 -4.92
N LEU A 38 11.90 18.21 -5.54
CA LEU A 38 12.35 17.93 -6.91
C LEU A 38 11.47 18.67 -7.93
N TRP A 39 10.15 18.74 -7.70
CA TRP A 39 9.25 19.55 -8.51
C TRP A 39 9.68 21.03 -8.54
N LEU A 40 10.01 21.59 -7.37
CA LEU A 40 10.53 22.95 -7.29
C LEU A 40 11.87 23.10 -8.02
N ALA A 41 12.75 22.11 -7.94
CA ALA A 41 14.04 22.11 -8.65
C ALA A 41 13.86 22.07 -10.18
N ILE A 42 12.87 21.32 -10.70
CA ILE A 42 12.53 21.28 -12.14
C ILE A 42 11.97 22.63 -12.60
N CYS A 43 11.08 23.24 -11.82
CA CYS A 43 10.57 24.58 -12.12
C CYS A 43 11.69 25.62 -12.10
N ALA A 44 12.60 25.54 -11.13
CA ALA A 44 13.75 26.44 -11.05
C ALA A 44 14.72 26.24 -12.23
N SER A 45 15.04 24.99 -12.60
CA SER A 45 15.93 24.70 -13.72
C SER A 45 15.36 25.18 -15.06
N LEU A 46 14.04 25.09 -15.24
CA LEU A 46 13.34 25.66 -16.39
C LEU A 46 13.53 27.18 -16.47
N MET A 47 13.25 27.90 -15.37
CA MET A 47 13.38 29.36 -15.34
C MET A 47 14.83 29.82 -15.55
N ILE A 48 15.79 29.12 -14.94
CA ILE A 48 17.22 29.41 -15.09
C ILE A 48 17.66 29.18 -16.54
N SER A 49 17.33 28.03 -17.13
CA SER A 49 17.74 27.70 -18.50
C SER A 49 17.14 28.67 -19.51
N SER A 50 15.85 28.99 -19.36
CA SER A 50 15.16 29.97 -20.22
C SER A 50 15.83 31.34 -20.18
N THR A 51 16.21 31.79 -18.98
CA THR A 51 16.87 33.09 -18.78
C THR A 51 18.28 33.10 -19.37
N ILE A 52 19.04 32.00 -19.24
CA ILE A 52 20.37 31.87 -19.84
C ILE A 52 20.28 31.87 -21.38
N ILE A 53 19.34 31.12 -21.96
CA ILE A 53 19.14 31.08 -23.41
C ILE A 53 18.76 32.47 -23.93
N TRP A 54 17.78 33.12 -23.28
CA TRP A 54 17.39 34.49 -23.60
C TRP A 54 18.57 35.46 -23.53
N PHE A 55 19.36 35.43 -22.46
CA PHE A 55 20.52 36.29 -22.29
C PHE A 55 21.57 36.05 -23.39
N CYS A 56 21.86 34.79 -23.71
CA CYS A 56 22.77 34.43 -24.79
C CYS A 56 22.27 34.88 -26.16
N SER A 57 20.97 34.76 -26.45
CA SER A 57 20.37 35.20 -27.72
C SER A 57 20.32 36.73 -27.83
N TYR A 58 20.00 37.42 -26.72
CA TYR A 58 19.94 38.89 -26.68
C TYR A 58 21.31 39.54 -26.85
N VAL A 59 22.35 39.04 -26.16
CA VAL A 59 23.69 39.63 -26.17
C VAL A 59 24.52 39.20 -27.39
N SER A 60 24.26 38.02 -27.95
CA SER A 60 25.10 37.49 -29.03
C SER A 60 24.92 38.29 -30.32
N PRO A 61 26.00 38.86 -30.89
CA PRO A 61 25.95 39.55 -32.19
C PRO A 61 25.72 38.57 -33.34
N LEU A 62 25.80 37.26 -33.08
CA LEU A 62 25.58 36.20 -34.07
C LEU A 62 24.13 35.74 -34.16
N SER A 63 23.23 36.25 -33.30
CA SER A 63 21.80 35.97 -33.39
C SER A 63 21.19 36.56 -34.67
N ALA A 64 20.21 35.88 -35.27
CA ALA A 64 19.58 36.26 -36.53
C ALA A 64 18.86 37.61 -36.40
N TRP A 65 18.25 37.84 -35.23
CA TRP A 65 17.67 39.13 -34.86
C TRP A 65 18.71 40.26 -34.86
N ASN A 66 19.81 40.09 -34.13
CA ASN A 66 20.86 41.12 -34.03
C ASN A 66 21.60 41.37 -35.35
N ARG A 67 21.53 40.42 -36.30
CA ARG A 67 22.10 40.53 -37.65
C ARG A 67 21.11 41.04 -38.70
N ASN A 68 19.85 41.30 -38.34
CA ASN A 68 18.76 41.65 -39.27
C ASN A 68 18.70 40.70 -40.48
N LEU A 69 18.84 39.39 -40.24
CA LEU A 69 18.70 38.39 -41.30
C LEU A 69 17.22 38.34 -41.76
N PRO A 70 16.94 38.02 -43.04
CA PRO A 70 15.57 37.89 -43.54
C PRO A 70 14.76 36.77 -42.85
N GLU A 71 15.44 35.83 -42.17
CA GLU A 71 14.86 34.74 -41.38
C GLU A 71 14.77 35.07 -39.88
N ALA A 72 15.02 36.32 -39.47
CA ALA A 72 14.99 36.72 -38.07
C ALA A 72 13.57 36.67 -37.49
N ILE A 73 13.39 35.93 -36.41
CA ILE A 73 12.12 35.79 -35.68
C ILE A 73 12.26 36.56 -34.36
N ALA A 74 11.31 37.45 -34.06
CA ALA A 74 11.32 38.25 -32.83
C ALA A 74 11.27 37.38 -31.55
N ASP A 75 10.64 36.21 -31.66
CA ASP A 75 10.51 35.22 -30.58
C ASP A 75 11.87 34.68 -30.12
N GLU A 76 12.91 34.71 -30.97
CA GLU A 76 14.27 34.30 -30.61
C GLU A 76 14.83 35.11 -29.42
N VAL A 77 14.42 36.38 -29.32
CA VAL A 77 14.93 37.36 -28.35
C VAL A 77 13.89 37.70 -27.27
N SER A 78 12.69 37.14 -27.38
CA SER A 78 11.61 37.32 -26.41
C SER A 78 11.79 36.39 -25.20
N TRP A 79 11.85 36.94 -23.98
CA TRP A 79 12.03 36.12 -22.78
C TRP A 79 10.87 35.16 -22.54
N ILE A 80 9.64 35.60 -22.77
CA ILE A 80 8.43 34.77 -22.55
C ILE A 80 8.40 33.57 -23.52
N GLU A 81 8.82 33.78 -24.77
CA GLU A 81 8.88 32.71 -25.77
C GLU A 81 10.02 31.72 -25.50
N ASN A 82 11.13 32.19 -24.94
CA ASN A 82 12.19 31.32 -24.47
C ASN A 82 11.73 30.46 -23.26
N VAL A 83 10.91 31.01 -22.36
CA VAL A 83 10.27 30.24 -21.27
C VAL A 83 9.32 29.19 -21.86
N TRP A 84 8.48 29.58 -22.80
CA TRP A 84 7.54 28.68 -23.47
C TRP A 84 8.25 27.55 -24.23
N SER A 85 9.35 27.86 -24.91
CA SER A 85 10.24 26.90 -25.56
C SER A 85 10.81 25.85 -24.59
N CYS A 86 11.24 26.28 -23.39
CA CYS A 86 11.69 25.34 -22.36
C CYS A 86 10.54 24.49 -21.78
N VAL A 87 9.33 25.04 -21.65
CA VAL A 87 8.13 24.25 -21.29
C VAL A 87 7.83 23.19 -22.36
N GLY A 88 7.87 23.57 -23.64
CA GLY A 88 7.69 22.65 -24.78
C GLY A 88 8.74 21.54 -24.82
N SER A 89 9.98 21.87 -24.45
CA SER A 89 11.09 20.91 -24.38
C SER A 89 10.91 19.88 -23.25
N ILE A 90 10.46 20.30 -22.05
CA ILE A 90 10.16 19.37 -20.93
C ILE A 90 8.98 18.47 -21.26
N THR A 91 7.96 19.00 -21.94
CA THR A 91 6.77 18.24 -22.35
C THR A 91 6.97 17.38 -23.60
N LEU A 92 8.18 17.38 -24.18
CA LEU A 92 8.52 16.68 -25.42
C LEU A 92 7.63 17.06 -26.62
N GLN A 93 7.01 18.24 -26.61
CA GLN A 93 6.16 18.75 -27.70
C GLN A 93 6.98 19.36 -28.83
N GLY A 94 8.22 19.77 -28.54
CA GLY A 94 9.08 20.49 -29.48
C GLY A 94 9.09 22.00 -29.23
N VAL A 95 9.68 22.75 -30.17
CA VAL A 95 9.82 24.20 -30.10
C VAL A 95 9.44 24.80 -31.47
N ASP A 96 8.77 25.95 -31.45
CA ASP A 96 8.31 26.64 -32.66
C ASP A 96 9.42 27.38 -33.42
N PHE A 97 10.51 27.74 -32.73
CA PHE A 97 11.68 28.40 -33.30
C PHE A 97 12.98 27.82 -32.73
N TYR A 98 14.09 28.00 -33.45
CA TYR A 98 15.41 27.53 -33.00
C TYR A 98 16.38 28.69 -32.90
N PRO A 99 17.15 28.81 -31.80
CA PRO A 99 18.14 29.87 -31.69
C PRO A 99 19.21 29.71 -32.77
N SER A 100 19.58 30.82 -33.41
CA SER A 100 20.58 30.84 -34.48
C SER A 100 22.02 30.88 -33.92
N ALA A 101 22.21 31.53 -32.77
CA ALA A 101 23.49 31.66 -32.10
C ALA A 101 24.00 30.32 -31.55
N LEU A 102 25.28 30.01 -31.79
CA LEU A 102 25.91 28.76 -31.33
C LEU A 102 25.90 28.61 -29.79
N SER A 103 26.07 29.72 -29.06
CA SER A 103 26.00 29.74 -27.59
C SER A 103 24.64 29.26 -27.08
N SER A 104 23.55 29.85 -27.58
CA SER A 104 22.19 29.49 -27.23
C SER A 104 21.85 28.04 -27.65
N ARG A 105 22.37 27.57 -28.80
CA ARG A 105 22.23 26.18 -29.26
C ARG A 105 22.87 25.16 -28.33
N THR A 106 24.02 25.48 -27.75
CA THR A 106 24.68 24.59 -26.79
C THR A 106 23.86 24.48 -25.50
N VAL A 107 23.35 25.60 -24.99
CA VAL A 107 22.53 25.63 -23.75
C VAL A 107 21.23 24.86 -23.95
N ILE A 108 20.49 25.10 -25.04
CA ILE A 108 19.26 24.37 -25.33
C ILE A 108 19.51 22.87 -25.55
N GLY A 109 20.65 22.49 -26.15
CA GLY A 109 21.05 21.09 -26.31
C GLY A 109 21.26 20.37 -24.97
N PHE A 110 21.94 21.00 -24.01
CA PHE A 110 22.06 20.46 -22.66
C PHE A 110 20.70 20.38 -21.95
N PHE A 111 19.86 21.38 -22.14
CA PHE A 111 18.51 21.38 -21.59
C PHE A 111 17.65 20.24 -22.14
N TRP A 112 17.75 19.93 -23.44
CA TRP A 112 17.06 18.78 -24.03
C TRP A 112 17.49 17.45 -23.42
N ILE A 113 18.80 17.26 -23.21
CA ILE A 113 19.30 16.06 -22.52
C ILE A 113 18.71 15.97 -21.11
N PHE A 114 18.70 17.08 -20.38
CA PHE A 114 18.08 17.16 -19.06
C PHE A 114 16.58 16.80 -19.10
N SER A 115 15.80 17.38 -20.03
CA SER A 115 14.36 17.09 -20.19
C SER A 115 14.10 15.60 -20.43
N VAL A 116 14.88 14.97 -21.31
CA VAL A 116 14.76 13.53 -21.60
C VAL A 116 15.08 12.68 -20.37
N ILE A 117 16.12 13.03 -19.61
CA ILE A 117 16.47 12.31 -18.38
C ILE A 117 15.34 12.41 -17.35
N VAL A 118 14.82 13.62 -17.11
CA VAL A 118 13.73 13.84 -16.14
C VAL A 118 12.49 13.04 -16.53
N GLN A 119 12.10 13.08 -17.81
CA GLN A 119 10.91 12.37 -18.28
C GLN A 119 11.05 10.85 -18.17
N ASN A 120 12.21 10.29 -18.53
CA ASN A 120 12.45 8.85 -18.43
C ASN A 120 12.43 8.37 -16.97
N THR A 121 13.02 9.14 -16.04
CA THR A 121 12.98 8.83 -14.61
C THR A 121 11.56 8.91 -14.08
N TYR A 122 10.80 9.96 -14.45
CA TYR A 122 9.40 10.10 -14.06
C TYR A 122 8.57 8.89 -14.51
N GLN A 123 8.74 8.45 -15.76
CA GLN A 123 8.03 7.28 -16.30
C GLN A 123 8.42 5.98 -15.58
N ALA A 124 9.71 5.80 -15.26
CA ALA A 124 10.20 4.64 -14.53
C ALA A 124 9.56 4.56 -13.12
N ASP A 125 9.59 5.65 -12.37
CA ASP A 125 9.05 5.70 -11.02
C ASP A 125 7.52 5.62 -11.00
N MET A 126 6.85 6.25 -11.96
CA MET A 126 5.40 6.10 -12.15
C MET A 126 5.02 4.63 -12.41
N THR A 127 5.77 3.93 -13.26
CA THR A 127 5.55 2.50 -13.54
C THR A 127 5.76 1.64 -12.29
N ALA A 128 6.79 1.95 -11.49
CA ALA A 128 7.03 1.27 -10.22
C ALA A 128 5.88 1.48 -9.22
N ILE A 129 5.33 2.70 -9.14
CA ILE A 129 4.18 2.99 -8.28
C ILE A 129 2.91 2.28 -8.75
N LEU A 130 2.65 2.23 -10.07
CA LEU A 130 1.46 1.58 -10.63
C LEU A 130 1.45 0.06 -10.47
N THR A 131 2.63 -0.57 -10.45
CA THR A 131 2.76 -2.01 -10.20
C THR A 131 2.64 -2.36 -8.71
N LYS A 132 2.88 -1.39 -7.82
CA LYS A 132 2.69 -1.58 -6.38
C LYS A 132 1.23 -1.36 -6.00
N VAL A 133 0.54 -2.45 -5.69
CA VAL A 133 -0.78 -2.37 -5.08
C VAL A 133 -0.64 -1.89 -3.63
N ASN A 134 -1.13 -0.68 -3.35
CA ASN A 134 -1.15 -0.13 -2.00
C ASN A 134 -2.45 -0.50 -1.30
N PHE A 135 -2.38 -1.47 -0.41
CA PHE A 135 -3.48 -1.84 0.47
C PHE A 135 -3.53 -0.92 1.68
N GLU A 136 -4.73 -0.70 2.21
CA GLU A 136 -4.89 -0.09 3.53
C GLU A 136 -4.18 -0.93 4.60
N PRO A 137 -3.50 -0.29 5.57
CA PRO A 137 -2.81 -1.00 6.64
C PRO A 137 -3.81 -1.89 7.37
N THR A 138 -3.45 -3.15 7.50
CA THR A 138 -4.33 -4.22 7.95
C THR A 138 -3.77 -4.84 9.23
N ILE A 139 -4.66 -5.39 10.07
CA ILE A 139 -4.27 -5.98 11.36
C ILE A 139 -3.39 -7.18 11.04
N SER A 140 -2.17 -7.15 11.56
CA SER A 140 -1.21 -8.23 11.35
C SER A 140 -1.08 -9.09 12.59
N ARG A 141 -1.24 -8.49 13.79
CA ARG A 141 -1.10 -9.15 15.08
C ARG A 141 -2.29 -8.91 15.98
N LEU A 142 -2.48 -9.80 16.96
CA LEU A 142 -3.52 -9.67 17.98
C LEU A 142 -3.41 -8.35 18.77
N SER A 143 -2.19 -7.84 19.00
CA SER A 143 -1.95 -6.55 19.66
C SER A 143 -2.49 -5.34 18.89
N ASP A 144 -2.64 -5.45 17.57
CA ASP A 144 -3.04 -4.32 16.73
C ASP A 144 -4.52 -3.99 16.94
N PHE A 145 -5.33 -4.97 17.39
CA PHE A 145 -6.73 -4.75 17.81
C PHE A 145 -6.86 -3.81 19.02
N VAL A 146 -5.84 -3.80 19.89
CA VAL A 146 -5.83 -2.92 21.07
C VAL A 146 -5.33 -1.53 20.68
N THR A 147 -4.34 -1.48 19.78
CA THR A 147 -3.68 -0.23 19.37
C THR A 147 -4.53 0.56 18.39
N THR A 148 -5.24 -0.14 17.50
CA THR A 148 -5.94 0.48 16.38
C THR A 148 -7.42 0.13 16.39
N GLN A 149 -8.28 1.15 16.33
CA GLN A 149 -9.73 1.00 16.52
C GLN A 149 -10.53 0.76 15.23
N TYR A 150 -9.88 0.64 14.07
CA TYR A 150 -10.60 0.50 12.78
C TYR A 150 -11.25 -0.88 12.58
N LEU A 151 -10.70 -1.91 13.22
CA LEU A 151 -11.25 -3.27 13.14
C LEU A 151 -11.44 -3.80 14.55
N LYS A 152 -12.63 -4.34 14.83
CA LYS A 152 -13.00 -4.89 16.13
C LYS A 152 -12.92 -6.42 16.11
N PRO A 153 -12.34 -7.05 17.15
CA PRO A 153 -12.24 -8.50 17.20
C PRO A 153 -13.60 -9.12 17.58
N ASN A 154 -13.87 -10.32 17.08
CA ASN A 154 -15.00 -11.17 17.46
C ASN A 154 -14.54 -12.62 17.61
N ILE A 155 -15.24 -13.37 18.47
CA ILE A 155 -14.97 -14.79 18.72
C ILE A 155 -16.32 -15.51 18.77
N TYR A 156 -16.35 -16.79 18.41
CA TYR A 156 -17.51 -17.64 18.60
C TYR A 156 -17.85 -17.82 20.08
N TRP A 157 -19.10 -17.56 20.47
CA TRP A 157 -19.54 -17.74 21.85
C TRP A 157 -19.61 -19.22 22.23
N ASN A 158 -19.40 -19.51 23.52
CA ASN A 158 -19.37 -20.88 24.08
C ASN A 158 -18.23 -21.76 23.53
N THR A 159 -17.12 -21.15 23.13
CA THR A 159 -15.91 -21.88 22.68
C THR A 159 -14.79 -21.78 23.71
N ASN A 160 -13.85 -22.73 23.67
CA ASN A 160 -12.64 -22.70 24.50
C ASN A 160 -11.79 -21.44 24.21
N THR A 161 -11.80 -20.98 22.97
CA THR A 161 -11.15 -19.73 22.57
C THR A 161 -11.72 -18.54 23.35
N LEU A 162 -13.05 -18.43 23.50
CA LEU A 162 -13.65 -17.38 24.32
C LEU A 162 -13.19 -17.45 25.79
N ASP A 163 -13.16 -18.66 26.36
CA ASP A 163 -12.73 -18.87 27.75
C ASP A 163 -11.25 -18.51 27.98
N LEU A 164 -10.40 -18.68 26.96
CA LEU A 164 -9.00 -18.26 26.99
C LEU A 164 -8.85 -16.74 27.14
N PHE A 165 -9.64 -15.95 26.41
CA PHE A 165 -9.62 -14.49 26.56
C PHE A 165 -10.29 -14.03 27.86
N ARG A 166 -11.37 -14.70 28.27
CA ARG A 166 -12.11 -14.38 29.50
C ARG A 166 -11.30 -14.61 30.77
N ASN A 167 -10.52 -15.69 30.82
CA ASN A 167 -9.71 -16.07 31.96
C ASN A 167 -8.25 -15.57 31.85
N ALA A 168 -7.96 -14.67 30.91
CA ALA A 168 -6.62 -14.15 30.70
C ALA A 168 -6.09 -13.37 31.91
N THR A 169 -4.80 -13.54 32.19
CA THR A 169 -4.13 -12.81 33.27
C THR A 169 -4.16 -11.30 32.99
N PRO A 170 -4.54 -10.46 33.97
CA PRO A 170 -4.51 -9.00 33.81
C PRO A 170 -3.13 -8.48 33.39
N GLY A 171 -3.09 -7.54 32.45
CA GLY A 171 -1.84 -6.97 31.90
C GLY A 171 -1.27 -7.72 30.69
N THR A 172 -1.96 -8.75 30.20
CA THR A 172 -1.64 -9.42 28.93
C THR A 172 -2.47 -8.86 27.78
N VAL A 173 -1.98 -9.01 26.54
CA VAL A 173 -2.72 -8.62 25.32
C VAL A 173 -4.10 -9.30 25.26
N TYR A 174 -4.21 -10.56 25.70
CA TYR A 174 -5.47 -11.30 25.75
C TYR A 174 -6.51 -10.61 26.65
N ALA A 175 -6.09 -10.11 27.82
CA ALA A 175 -6.99 -9.40 28.74
C ALA A 175 -7.44 -8.04 28.19
N ASP A 176 -6.59 -7.35 27.43
CA ASP A 176 -6.95 -6.08 26.80
C ASP A 176 -7.89 -6.28 25.61
N VAL A 177 -7.68 -7.32 24.81
CA VAL A 177 -8.60 -7.73 23.74
C VAL A 177 -9.95 -8.16 24.30
N TRP A 178 -9.98 -8.85 25.45
CA TRP A 178 -11.22 -9.25 26.13
C TRP A 178 -12.13 -8.05 26.47
N LYS A 179 -11.56 -6.93 26.94
CA LYS A 179 -12.33 -5.71 27.25
C LYS A 179 -13.06 -5.16 26.02
N ILE A 180 -12.47 -5.33 24.85
CA ILE A 180 -13.07 -4.90 23.58
C ILE A 180 -14.17 -5.89 23.17
N LEU A 181 -13.88 -7.19 23.28
CA LEU A 181 -14.78 -8.30 22.93
C LEU A 181 -16.10 -8.28 23.70
N GLU A 182 -16.08 -7.88 24.98
CA GLU A 182 -17.29 -7.86 25.84
C GLU A 182 -18.40 -6.98 25.27
N ASN A 183 -18.04 -5.93 24.53
CA ASN A 183 -18.97 -4.97 23.94
C ASN A 183 -19.38 -5.31 22.48
N GLN A 184 -18.95 -6.46 21.95
CA GLN A 184 -19.20 -6.84 20.55
C GLN A 184 -20.43 -7.76 20.38
N PRO A 185 -21.02 -7.82 19.17
CA PRO A 185 -22.17 -8.69 18.90
C PRO A 185 -21.82 -10.16 19.11
N LYS A 186 -22.78 -10.91 19.67
CA LYS A 186 -22.62 -12.35 19.94
C LYS A 186 -22.81 -13.18 18.69
N ILE A 187 -21.80 -13.99 18.34
CA ILE A 187 -21.78 -14.88 17.17
C ILE A 187 -21.74 -16.34 17.63
N TYR A 188 -22.59 -17.18 17.05
CA TYR A 188 -22.63 -18.61 17.38
C TYR A 188 -22.40 -19.50 16.17
N THR A 189 -22.73 -19.03 14.97
CA THR A 189 -22.65 -19.82 13.72
C THR A 189 -21.67 -19.22 12.73
N ASP A 190 -21.16 -20.07 11.84
CA ASP A 190 -20.24 -19.66 10.78
C ASP A 190 -20.89 -18.69 9.79
N GLU A 191 -22.18 -18.87 9.50
CA GLU A 191 -22.94 -17.99 8.61
C GLU A 191 -23.03 -16.57 9.18
N GLU A 192 -23.33 -16.43 10.48
CA GLU A 192 -23.33 -15.14 11.18
C GLU A 192 -21.95 -14.48 11.14
N ALA A 193 -20.87 -15.25 11.33
CA ALA A 193 -19.50 -14.75 11.28
C ALA A 193 -19.15 -14.19 9.89
N ILE A 194 -19.47 -14.95 8.84
CA ILE A 194 -19.25 -14.55 7.44
C ILE A 194 -20.04 -13.29 7.11
N HIS A 195 -21.33 -13.24 7.48
CA HIS A 195 -22.18 -12.08 7.25
C HIS A 195 -21.68 -10.82 7.97
N LEU A 196 -21.18 -10.96 9.20
CA LEU A 196 -20.67 -9.84 9.98
C LEU A 196 -19.40 -9.24 9.35
N VAL A 197 -18.43 -10.09 9.01
CA VAL A 197 -17.14 -9.67 8.42
C VAL A 197 -17.34 -9.12 7.00
N SER A 198 -18.16 -9.79 6.18
CA SER A 198 -18.40 -9.37 4.79
C SER A 198 -19.28 -8.12 4.69
N GLY A 199 -20.28 -7.98 5.57
CA GLY A 199 -21.29 -6.93 5.47
C GLY A 199 -20.77 -5.56 5.89
N THR A 200 -20.18 -5.48 7.08
CA THR A 200 -19.74 -4.19 7.66
C THR A 200 -18.27 -3.89 7.39
N ARG A 201 -17.42 -4.92 7.19
CA ARG A 201 -15.95 -4.82 7.04
C ARG A 201 -15.22 -4.10 8.20
N GLU A 202 -15.88 -3.95 9.35
CA GLU A 202 -15.31 -3.34 10.56
C GLU A 202 -14.96 -4.39 11.63
N TYR A 203 -15.20 -5.67 11.35
CA TYR A 203 -14.97 -6.77 12.28
C TYR A 203 -14.01 -7.80 11.72
N GLY A 204 -13.16 -8.34 12.60
CA GLY A 204 -12.35 -9.53 12.37
C GLY A 204 -12.81 -10.67 13.29
N VAL A 205 -12.65 -11.91 12.86
CA VAL A 205 -13.02 -13.11 13.62
C VAL A 205 -11.75 -13.84 14.04
N ILE A 206 -11.64 -14.16 15.32
CA ILE A 206 -10.54 -14.93 15.91
C ILE A 206 -11.07 -16.35 16.14
N GLY A 207 -10.32 -17.36 15.68
CA GLY A 207 -10.75 -18.75 15.76
C GLY A 207 -9.68 -19.73 15.27
N ASP A 208 -10.06 -20.99 15.17
CA ASP A 208 -9.16 -22.07 14.77
C ASP A 208 -8.69 -21.91 13.32
N THR A 209 -7.40 -22.12 13.10
CA THR A 209 -6.75 -21.84 11.81
C THR A 209 -7.27 -22.75 10.73
N SER A 210 -7.54 -24.02 11.02
CA SER A 210 -8.11 -24.96 10.05
C SER A 210 -9.47 -24.51 9.51
N THR A 211 -10.38 -24.07 10.39
CA THR A 211 -11.72 -23.56 10.04
C THR A 211 -11.64 -22.24 9.28
N LEU A 212 -10.89 -21.26 9.79
CA LEU A 212 -10.78 -19.96 9.14
C LEU A 212 -10.06 -20.05 7.79
N ARG A 213 -9.09 -20.96 7.64
CA ARG A 213 -8.42 -21.24 6.38
C ARG A 213 -9.37 -21.80 5.33
N TYR A 214 -10.30 -22.66 5.74
CA TYR A 214 -11.35 -23.13 4.84
C TYR A 214 -12.20 -21.96 4.30
N PHE A 215 -12.66 -21.05 5.17
CA PHE A 215 -13.42 -19.87 4.73
C PHE A 215 -12.62 -18.91 3.86
N ALA A 216 -11.34 -18.70 4.18
CA ALA A 216 -10.46 -17.86 3.37
C ALA A 216 -10.24 -18.44 1.96
N ILE A 217 -10.07 -19.76 1.83
CA ILE A 217 -9.91 -20.43 0.53
C ILE A 217 -11.23 -20.43 -0.26
N ALA A 218 -12.36 -20.63 0.42
CA ALA A 218 -13.66 -20.60 -0.23
C ALA A 218 -13.98 -19.21 -0.82
N ASN A 219 -13.57 -18.13 -0.14
CA ASN A 219 -13.90 -16.75 -0.50
C ASN A 219 -12.67 -15.81 -0.48
N CYS A 220 -11.68 -16.08 -1.34
CA CYS A 220 -10.41 -15.33 -1.46
C CYS A 220 -10.54 -13.83 -1.84
N SER A 221 -11.69 -13.41 -2.36
CA SER A 221 -11.95 -12.02 -2.75
C SER A 221 -12.40 -11.15 -1.56
N ILE A 222 -12.98 -11.78 -0.53
CA ILE A 222 -13.64 -11.07 0.58
C ILE A 222 -12.79 -11.16 1.85
N PHE A 223 -12.15 -12.30 2.09
CA PHE A 223 -11.42 -12.55 3.33
C PHE A 223 -9.92 -12.67 3.12
N GLN A 224 -9.18 -12.33 4.16
CA GLN A 224 -7.76 -12.54 4.29
C GLN A 224 -7.46 -13.04 5.71
N MET A 225 -6.55 -13.99 5.84
CA MET A 225 -6.02 -14.39 7.15
C MET A 225 -4.80 -13.54 7.51
N THR A 226 -4.62 -13.29 8.80
CA THR A 226 -3.40 -12.67 9.31
C THR A 226 -2.26 -13.68 9.38
N ASN A 227 -1.04 -13.18 9.50
CA ASN A 227 0.14 -14.03 9.69
C ASN A 227 0.35 -14.41 11.17
N ASP A 228 -0.48 -13.90 12.08
CA ASP A 228 -0.37 -14.21 13.50
C ASP A 228 -1.00 -15.57 13.79
N PHE A 229 -0.24 -16.41 14.47
CA PHE A 229 -0.60 -17.77 14.82
C PHE A 229 -0.15 -18.03 16.26
N PHE A 230 -1.12 -18.24 17.14
CA PHE A 230 -0.88 -18.32 18.58
C PHE A 230 -1.73 -19.39 19.24
N ASN A 231 -1.40 -19.72 20.50
CA ASN A 231 -2.09 -20.74 21.29
C ASN A 231 -2.26 -22.08 20.54
N ILE A 232 -1.12 -22.69 20.21
CA ILE A 232 -1.08 -23.98 19.52
C ILE A 232 -1.66 -25.06 20.44
N ALA A 233 -2.68 -25.74 19.96
CA ALA A 233 -3.36 -26.83 20.61
C ALA A 233 -3.35 -28.08 19.71
N SER A 234 -3.57 -29.22 20.33
CA SER A 234 -3.57 -30.52 19.66
C SER A 234 -4.98 -31.09 19.65
N PHE A 235 -5.47 -31.48 18.47
CA PHE A 235 -6.69 -32.25 18.34
C PHE A 235 -6.43 -33.73 18.66
N ALA A 236 -7.26 -34.26 19.56
CA ALA A 236 -7.25 -35.65 19.98
C ALA A 236 -8.70 -36.13 20.19
N PHE A 237 -8.94 -37.43 20.05
CA PHE A 237 -10.25 -37.99 20.31
C PHE A 237 -10.50 -38.08 21.82
N ALA A 238 -11.66 -37.56 22.26
CA ALA A 238 -12.10 -37.69 23.63
C ALA A 238 -12.65 -39.10 23.87
N ILE A 239 -12.17 -39.74 24.93
CA ILE A 239 -12.58 -41.09 25.34
C ILE A 239 -13.05 -41.08 26.80
N PRO A 240 -13.98 -41.96 27.19
CA PRO A 240 -14.36 -42.14 28.58
C PRO A 240 -13.13 -42.46 29.44
N LYS A 241 -13.11 -41.94 30.66
CA LYS A 241 -12.03 -42.22 31.61
C LYS A 241 -11.85 -43.72 31.81
N ARG A 242 -10.59 -44.18 31.77
CA ARG A 242 -10.21 -45.59 31.95
C ARG A 242 -10.81 -46.55 30.91
N ALA A 243 -11.08 -46.07 29.69
CA ALA A 243 -11.50 -46.93 28.59
C ALA A 243 -10.44 -48.03 28.30
N VAL A 244 -10.89 -49.29 28.25
CA VAL A 244 -10.02 -50.48 27.99
C VAL A 244 -9.37 -50.40 26.60
N TYR A 245 -10.07 -49.81 25.63
CA TYR A 245 -9.61 -49.64 24.26
C TYR A 245 -8.63 -48.48 24.05
N ARG A 246 -8.31 -47.67 25.08
CA ARG A 246 -7.40 -46.52 24.96
C ARG A 246 -6.05 -46.91 24.33
N LYS A 247 -5.50 -48.05 24.74
CA LYS A 247 -4.22 -48.55 24.21
C LYS A 247 -4.30 -49.05 22.76
N ALA A 248 -5.49 -49.46 22.30
CA ALA A 248 -5.70 -49.92 20.93
C ALA A 248 -5.97 -48.76 19.96
N VAL A 249 -6.51 -47.64 20.46
CA VAL A 249 -6.83 -46.44 19.65
C VAL A 249 -5.64 -45.47 19.56
N ASN A 250 -4.72 -45.51 20.53
CA ASN A 250 -3.45 -44.80 20.43
C ASN A 250 -2.54 -45.54 19.44
N PHE A 251 -2.53 -45.09 18.19
CA PHE A 251 -1.54 -45.48 17.18
C PHE A 251 -0.21 -44.73 17.39
#